data_AF-A0A928VSM6-F1
#
_entry.id   AF-A0A928VSM6-F1
#
_cell.length_a   1.000
_cell.length_b   1.000
_cell.length_c   1.000
_cell.angle_alpha   90.00
_cell.angle_beta   90.00
_cell.angle_gamma   90.00
#
_symmetry.space_group_name_H-M   'P 1'
#
loop_
_entity.id
_entity.type
_entity.pdbx_description
1 polymer ?
#
loop_
_entity_poly.entity_id
_entity_poly.type
_entity_poly.pdbx_seq_one_letter_code
_entity_poly.pdbx_strand_id
1 'polypeptide(L)'
;MLIENQIYRFSLEQEGLSWLERVSRWMEQHLDTDMYPLRFAIVEVEDHEVTLEITMLKAGPDSPYTKRLHTLEILNPRQKAFQATPFGVVQIVPTGIRCEIGGFAGDAGPATNLLAATADFLVTHPNAVNASELNEMAANVLYVEGKALDDFLLGYVGLQQVVSNKIGTFVDVSGIDYLDEVVNTLNAGMAVKGIDCGNYMLLKEELGVKIGWSANGCAVGTVLRPEAILEAVDGLIAHGATAIGGVSVIHGVTQAMFAQHLQGKMPNPSGGVEAIITHLISKVFRVPTAHAPLPYYQDVKEKGTDNPRASAEFISTPHYFCVLKGLARAPQLSLLSDLSAPPPHLITVNNIGAVIVPASCLGGVPALAAEYSNIPLIAVRDNQTILNVTNDKMRMNNVIEVDSYLEAAGVVVALREGISLASVRRPINCARQVF
;
A
#
# COMPACT_ATOMS: atom_id res chain seq x y z
N MET A 1 7.40 -4.81 21.86
CA MET A 1 7.61 -3.96 20.68
C MET A 1 6.64 -2.82 20.80
N LEU A 2 7.01 -1.63 20.36
CA LEU A 2 6.20 -0.42 20.51
C LEU A 2 6.01 0.22 19.14
N ILE A 3 4.76 0.54 18.80
CA ILE A 3 4.41 1.20 17.54
C ILE A 3 3.84 2.58 17.83
N GLU A 4 4.49 3.63 17.32
CA GLU A 4 4.11 5.01 17.58
C GLU A 4 4.20 5.86 16.31
N ASN A 5 3.30 6.84 16.19
CA ASN A 5 3.39 7.83 15.12
C ASN A 5 4.18 9.03 15.63
N GLN A 6 5.18 9.45 14.86
CA GLN A 6 6.08 10.54 15.18
C GLN A 6 6.14 11.51 13.99
N ILE A 7 6.25 12.79 14.31
CA ILE A 7 6.32 13.87 13.33
C ILE A 7 7.68 14.54 13.47
N TYR A 8 8.35 14.72 12.34
CA TYR A 8 9.64 15.36 12.25
C TYR A 8 9.61 16.48 11.24
N ARG A 9 10.45 17.49 11.45
CA ARG A 9 10.61 18.63 10.57
C ARG A 9 12.08 18.82 10.25
N PHE A 10 12.40 19.08 8.99
CA PHE A 10 13.77 19.32 8.55
C PHE A 10 13.85 20.28 7.36
N SER A 11 15.02 20.90 7.20
CA SER A 11 15.26 21.93 6.19
C SER A 11 15.60 21.36 4.80
N LEU A 12 15.25 22.11 3.75
CA LEU A 12 15.43 21.73 2.34
C LEU A 12 16.86 21.84 1.76
N GLU A 13 17.89 22.08 2.59
CA GLU A 13 19.16 22.69 2.19
C GLU A 13 20.08 21.89 1.23
N GLN A 14 19.72 20.68 0.81
CA GLN A 14 20.62 19.80 0.03
C GLN A 14 20.30 19.79 -1.48
N GLU A 15 20.69 20.83 -2.22
CA GLU A 15 20.57 20.88 -3.69
C GLU A 15 21.18 19.65 -4.40
N GLY A 16 20.57 19.24 -5.51
CA GLY A 16 21.05 18.14 -6.36
C GLY A 16 20.65 16.72 -5.93
N LEU A 17 20.01 16.54 -4.77
CA LEU A 17 19.48 15.26 -4.33
C LEU A 17 17.99 15.12 -4.66
N SER A 18 17.58 13.90 -5.01
CA SER A 18 16.17 13.49 -5.03
C SER A 18 15.55 13.56 -3.63
N TRP A 19 14.23 13.60 -3.56
CA TRP A 19 13.51 13.57 -2.28
C TRP A 19 13.77 12.29 -1.50
N LEU A 20 13.90 11.15 -2.18
CA LEU A 20 14.22 9.87 -1.55
C LEU A 20 15.57 9.93 -0.84
N GLU A 21 16.61 10.48 -1.49
CA GLU A 21 17.94 10.63 -0.92
C GLU A 21 17.97 11.59 0.26
N ARG A 22 17.19 12.69 0.19
CA ARG A 22 17.06 13.65 1.31
C ARG A 22 16.45 12.98 2.55
N VAL A 23 15.34 12.26 2.38
CA VAL A 23 14.69 11.53 3.47
C VAL A 23 15.62 10.43 3.99
N SER A 24 16.27 9.68 3.11
CA SER A 24 17.25 8.64 3.47
C SER A 24 18.37 9.19 4.36
N ARG A 25 19.03 10.28 3.95
CA ARG A 25 20.10 10.91 4.74
C ARG A 25 19.60 11.45 6.07
N TRP A 26 18.42 12.05 6.07
CA TRP A 26 17.81 12.52 7.31
C TRP A 26 17.55 11.35 8.27
N MET A 27 16.98 10.24 7.78
CA MET A 27 16.73 9.04 8.58
C MET A 27 18.02 8.41 9.12
N GLU A 28 19.07 8.33 8.31
CA GLU A 28 20.39 7.82 8.74
C GLU A 28 20.97 8.59 9.94
N GLN A 29 20.69 9.89 10.02
CA GLN A 29 21.21 10.77 11.07
C GLN A 29 20.35 10.80 12.35
N HIS A 30 19.07 10.44 12.26
CA HIS A 30 18.10 10.67 13.33
C HIS A 30 17.45 9.38 13.87
N LEU A 31 17.51 8.26 13.14
CA LEU A 31 16.92 7.01 13.59
C LEU A 31 17.94 6.18 14.37
N ASP A 32 17.55 5.77 15.58
CA ASP A 32 18.33 4.83 16.37
C ASP A 32 18.33 3.42 15.73
N THR A 33 19.33 2.62 16.06
CA THR A 33 19.52 1.27 15.48
C THR A 33 18.42 0.26 15.84
N ASP A 34 17.60 0.54 16.86
CA ASP A 34 16.49 -0.30 17.32
C ASP A 34 15.12 0.18 16.80
N MET A 35 15.11 1.17 15.90
CA MET A 35 13.92 1.79 15.31
C MET A 35 13.77 1.39 13.84
N TYR A 36 12.53 1.07 13.44
CA TYR A 36 12.19 0.77 12.06
C TYR A 36 10.98 1.61 11.59
N PRO A 37 11.11 2.41 10.51
CA PRO A 37 10.00 3.19 9.96
C PRO A 37 9.07 2.27 9.16
N LEU A 38 8.02 1.75 9.81
CA LEU A 38 7.05 0.85 9.16
C LEU A 38 6.34 1.51 7.99
N ARG A 39 5.93 2.78 8.17
CA ARG A 39 5.46 3.66 7.10
C ARG A 39 6.00 5.06 7.32
N PHE A 40 6.16 5.80 6.24
CA PHE A 40 6.40 7.23 6.30
C PHE A 40 5.89 7.94 5.05
N ALA A 41 5.63 9.23 5.18
CA ALA A 41 5.35 10.10 4.06
C ALA A 41 5.75 11.55 4.40
N ILE A 42 6.20 12.28 3.40
CA ILE A 42 6.20 13.75 3.47
C ILE A 42 4.74 14.18 3.40
N VAL A 43 4.26 14.85 4.45
CA VAL A 43 2.85 15.25 4.60
C VAL A 43 2.66 16.76 4.41
N GLU A 44 3.75 17.53 4.42
CA GLU A 44 3.74 18.97 4.21
C GLU A 44 5.10 19.43 3.69
N VAL A 45 5.05 20.40 2.77
CA VAL A 45 6.24 21.08 2.23
C VAL A 45 5.94 22.57 2.21
N GLU A 46 6.77 23.32 2.91
CA GLU A 46 6.82 24.79 2.92
C GLU A 46 8.14 25.27 2.28
N ASP A 47 8.33 26.59 2.15
CA ASP A 47 9.46 27.16 1.40
C ASP A 47 10.84 26.70 1.89
N HIS A 48 10.97 26.41 3.19
CA HIS A 48 12.25 26.02 3.82
C HIS A 48 12.15 24.81 4.74
N GLU A 49 10.95 24.27 4.98
CA GLU A 49 10.70 23.20 5.96
C GLU A 49 9.86 22.09 5.33
N VAL A 50 10.17 20.84 5.70
CA VAL A 50 9.47 19.63 5.28
C VAL A 50 8.97 18.91 6.53
N THR A 51 7.69 18.55 6.55
CA THR A 51 7.13 17.72 7.62
C THR A 51 7.07 16.26 7.16
N LEU A 52 7.76 15.40 7.89
CA LEU A 52 7.77 13.96 7.71
C LEU A 52 6.95 13.28 8.82
N GLU A 53 5.95 12.51 8.44
CA GLU A 53 5.19 11.67 9.36
C GLU A 53 5.68 10.23 9.25
N ILE A 54 6.04 9.61 10.38
CA ILE A 54 6.57 8.25 10.43
C ILE A 54 5.79 7.43 11.46
N THR A 55 5.35 6.23 11.09
CA THR A 55 5.02 5.22 12.09
C THR A 55 6.26 4.40 12.39
N MET A 56 6.77 4.58 13.59
CA MET A 56 7.94 3.89 14.06
C MET A 56 7.58 2.60 14.80
N LEU A 57 8.35 1.54 14.52
CA LEU A 57 8.41 0.34 15.32
C LEU A 57 9.71 0.34 16.10
N LYS A 58 9.61 0.31 17.43
CA LYS A 58 10.74 0.07 18.33
C LYS A 58 10.70 -1.37 18.82
N ALA A 59 11.75 -2.14 18.52
CA ALA A 59 11.88 -3.51 18.96
C ALA A 59 12.94 -3.62 20.06
N GLY A 60 12.55 -4.16 21.21
CA GLY A 60 13.50 -4.43 22.30
C GLY A 60 14.57 -5.45 21.88
N PRO A 61 15.77 -5.43 22.49
CA PRO A 61 16.87 -6.31 22.12
C PRO A 61 16.53 -7.81 22.29
N ASP A 62 15.61 -8.13 23.19
CA ASP A 62 15.22 -9.51 23.51
C ASP A 62 14.17 -10.10 22.55
N SER A 63 13.59 -9.29 21.65
CA SER A 63 12.61 -9.81 20.70
C SER A 63 13.28 -10.68 19.63
N PRO A 64 12.75 -11.89 19.33
CA PRO A 64 13.32 -12.78 18.32
C PRO A 64 13.26 -12.19 16.90
N TYR A 65 12.44 -11.15 16.69
CA TYR A 65 12.22 -10.51 15.41
C TYR A 65 13.12 -9.30 15.16
N THR A 66 13.82 -8.77 16.18
CA THR A 66 14.61 -7.53 16.09
C THR A 66 15.63 -7.57 14.95
N LYS A 67 16.31 -8.71 14.75
CA LYS A 67 17.27 -8.88 13.64
C LYS A 67 16.64 -8.67 12.26
N ARG A 68 15.36 -8.97 12.08
CA ARG A 68 14.63 -8.79 10.81
C ARG A 68 14.27 -7.34 10.54
N LEU A 69 14.46 -6.45 11.51
CA LEU A 69 14.19 -5.01 11.43
C LEU A 69 15.45 -4.17 11.19
N HIS A 70 16.65 -4.75 11.29
CA HIS A 70 17.91 -3.99 11.18
C HIS A 70 18.18 -3.39 9.79
N THR A 71 17.70 -4.04 8.72
CA THR A 71 17.89 -3.53 7.37
C THR A 71 16.85 -2.45 7.10
N LEU A 72 17.28 -1.20 6.88
CA LEU A 72 16.43 -0.15 6.38
C LEU A 72 16.63 -0.01 4.87
N GLU A 73 15.68 -0.50 4.08
CA GLU A 73 15.75 -0.48 2.61
C GLU A 73 15.90 0.94 2.07
N ILE A 74 15.24 1.89 2.72
CA ILE A 74 15.28 3.31 2.35
C ILE A 74 16.67 3.94 2.43
N LEU A 75 17.59 3.39 3.23
CA LEU A 75 18.93 3.93 3.39
C LEU A 75 19.85 3.62 2.20
N ASN A 76 19.54 2.59 1.41
CA ASN A 76 20.36 2.17 0.28
C ASN A 76 19.47 1.75 -0.93
N PRO A 77 18.59 2.65 -1.42
CA PRO A 77 17.68 2.33 -2.50
C PRO A 77 18.45 1.92 -3.76
N ARG A 78 17.89 1.00 -4.54
CA ARG A 78 18.50 0.53 -5.79
C ARG A 78 17.81 1.18 -6.98
N GLN A 79 18.57 1.93 -7.75
CA GLN A 79 18.05 2.64 -8.90
C GLN A 79 17.68 1.67 -10.03
N LYS A 80 16.53 1.90 -10.68
CA LYS A 80 16.16 1.21 -11.91
C LYS A 80 17.30 1.31 -12.93
N ALA A 81 17.73 0.16 -13.46
CA ALA A 81 18.87 0.08 -14.37
C ALA A 81 18.46 0.22 -15.84
N PHE A 82 17.30 -0.33 -16.22
CA PHE A 82 16.79 -0.31 -17.58
C PHE A 82 15.27 -0.52 -17.60
N GLN A 83 14.66 -0.36 -18.78
CA GLN A 83 13.28 -0.72 -19.02
C GLN A 83 13.21 -2.14 -19.61
N ALA A 84 12.76 -3.10 -18.81
CA ALA A 84 12.52 -4.48 -19.19
C ALA A 84 11.10 -4.66 -19.77
N THR A 85 10.90 -5.78 -20.46
CA THR A 85 9.58 -6.31 -20.80
C THR A 85 9.26 -7.49 -19.86
N PRO A 86 7.98 -7.76 -19.53
CA PRO A 86 6.78 -7.00 -19.90
C PRO A 86 6.73 -5.58 -19.29
N PHE A 87 5.94 -4.68 -19.90
CA PHE A 87 5.71 -3.30 -19.46
C PHE A 87 4.69 -3.27 -18.32
N GLY A 88 5.16 -2.92 -17.12
CA GLY A 88 4.35 -2.79 -15.93
C GLY A 88 4.05 -1.35 -15.55
N VAL A 89 2.92 -1.15 -14.88
CA VAL A 89 2.63 0.10 -14.18
C VAL A 89 2.33 -0.15 -12.71
N VAL A 90 2.55 0.84 -11.86
CA VAL A 90 2.15 0.81 -10.45
C VAL A 90 1.06 1.84 -10.21
N GLN A 91 -0.04 1.45 -9.56
CA GLN A 91 -1.08 2.39 -9.13
C GLN A 91 -1.17 2.40 -7.61
N ILE A 92 -1.12 3.60 -7.05
CA ILE A 92 -1.27 3.84 -5.62
C ILE A 92 -2.56 4.62 -5.36
N VAL A 93 -3.32 4.15 -4.38
CA VAL A 93 -4.48 4.80 -3.80
C VAL A 93 -4.23 4.86 -2.29
N PRO A 94 -3.53 5.89 -1.79
CA PRO A 94 -3.10 5.89 -0.40
C PRO A 94 -4.29 5.87 0.55
N THR A 95 -4.17 5.03 1.58
CA THR A 95 -5.21 4.85 2.58
C THR A 95 -5.03 5.85 3.71
N GLY A 96 -6.13 6.24 4.36
CA GLY A 96 -6.10 7.13 5.51
C GLY A 96 -5.95 8.62 5.18
N ILE A 97 -5.99 9.01 3.91
CA ILE A 97 -5.90 10.42 3.47
C ILE A 97 -7.13 10.90 2.65
N ARG A 98 -8.23 10.14 2.69
CA ARG A 98 -9.49 10.41 1.97
C ARG A 98 -9.26 10.69 0.48
N CYS A 99 -8.79 9.67 -0.24
CA CYS A 99 -8.84 9.71 -1.70
C CYS A 99 -10.29 9.84 -2.19
N GLU A 100 -10.55 10.69 -3.17
CA GLU A 100 -11.88 10.83 -3.79
C GLU A 100 -12.27 9.57 -4.58
N ILE A 101 -11.27 8.92 -5.19
CA ILE A 101 -11.39 7.62 -5.86
C ILE A 101 -10.51 6.63 -5.11
N GLY A 102 -11.13 5.57 -4.58
CA GLY A 102 -10.41 4.57 -3.78
C GLY A 102 -10.38 4.87 -2.27
N GLY A 103 -11.16 5.87 -1.83
CA GLY A 103 -11.32 6.18 -0.41
C GLY A 103 -12.29 5.26 0.31
N PHE A 104 -13.06 4.44 -0.42
CA PHE A 104 -14.05 3.50 0.09
C PHE A 104 -13.65 2.06 -0.29
N ALA A 105 -14.33 1.06 0.28
CA ALA A 105 -13.97 -0.33 0.01
C ALA A 105 -14.12 -0.69 -1.49
N GLY A 106 -12.97 -0.78 -2.18
CA GLY A 106 -12.78 -1.20 -3.58
C GLY A 106 -13.38 -0.30 -4.64
N ASP A 107 -13.72 0.96 -4.32
CA ASP A 107 -14.22 1.93 -5.30
C ASP A 107 -13.14 2.41 -6.30
N ALA A 108 -11.86 2.11 -6.05
CA ALA A 108 -10.78 2.25 -7.03
C ALA A 108 -10.74 1.12 -8.07
N GLY A 109 -11.42 -0.01 -7.85
CA GLY A 109 -11.38 -1.18 -8.74
C GLY A 109 -11.59 -0.88 -10.22
N PRO A 110 -12.58 -0.04 -10.62
CA PRO A 110 -12.76 0.36 -12.01
C PRO A 110 -11.56 1.13 -12.59
N ALA A 111 -10.98 2.07 -11.85
CA ALA A 111 -9.79 2.82 -12.29
C ALA A 111 -8.58 1.88 -12.40
N THR A 112 -8.44 0.95 -11.46
CA THR A 112 -7.41 -0.10 -11.50
C THR A 112 -7.52 -0.97 -12.75
N ASN A 113 -8.73 -1.44 -13.06
CA ASN A 113 -8.94 -2.28 -14.23
C ASN A 113 -8.75 -1.53 -15.55
N LEU A 114 -9.12 -0.25 -15.60
CA LEU A 114 -8.86 0.63 -16.74
C LEU A 114 -7.35 0.74 -17.00
N LEU A 115 -6.57 1.08 -15.96
CA LEU A 115 -5.12 1.21 -16.09
C LEU A 115 -4.47 -0.14 -16.43
N ALA A 116 -4.93 -1.24 -15.81
CA ALA A 116 -4.44 -2.57 -16.10
C ALA A 116 -4.66 -2.98 -17.58
N ALA A 117 -5.74 -2.52 -18.22
CA ALA A 117 -5.99 -2.77 -19.64
C ALA A 117 -4.99 -2.05 -20.57
N THR A 118 -4.24 -1.07 -20.06
CA THR A 118 -3.25 -0.28 -20.82
C THR A 118 -1.81 -0.77 -20.65
N ALA A 119 -1.56 -1.77 -19.81
CA ALA A 119 -0.24 -2.32 -19.53
C ALA A 119 -0.24 -3.85 -19.64
N ASP A 120 0.94 -4.48 -19.70
CA ASP A 120 1.02 -5.94 -19.65
C ASP A 120 0.61 -6.45 -18.26
N PHE A 121 0.98 -5.71 -17.21
CA PHE A 121 0.52 -5.93 -15.85
C PHE A 121 0.45 -4.62 -15.06
N LEU A 122 -0.35 -4.61 -13.99
CA LEU A 122 -0.45 -3.50 -13.05
C LEU A 122 -0.19 -3.99 -11.63
N VAL A 123 0.70 -3.33 -10.89
CA VAL A 123 0.92 -3.59 -9.46
C VAL A 123 0.08 -2.60 -8.65
N THR A 124 -0.70 -3.10 -7.70
CA THR A 124 -1.42 -2.25 -6.74
C THR A 124 -1.56 -2.96 -5.39
N HIS A 125 -2.06 -2.23 -4.40
CA HIS A 125 -2.19 -2.71 -3.02
C HIS A 125 -3.62 -3.16 -2.69
N PRO A 126 -3.78 -4.01 -1.64
CA PRO A 126 -5.07 -4.53 -1.18
C PRO A 126 -6.22 -3.51 -1.19
N ASN A 127 -6.00 -2.34 -0.57
CA ASN A 127 -7.04 -1.34 -0.35
C ASN A 127 -7.62 -0.74 -1.66
N ALA A 128 -6.91 -0.86 -2.79
CA ALA A 128 -7.43 -0.38 -4.08
C ALA A 128 -8.49 -1.33 -4.68
N VAL A 129 -8.51 -2.61 -4.28
CA VAL A 129 -9.30 -3.65 -4.94
C VAL A 129 -10.14 -4.51 -4.00
N ASN A 130 -9.91 -4.42 -2.68
CA ASN A 130 -10.70 -5.11 -1.67
C ASN A 130 -11.99 -4.34 -1.36
N ALA A 131 -13.12 -5.02 -1.53
CA ALA A 131 -14.46 -4.51 -1.33
C ALA A 131 -15.32 -5.53 -0.57
N SER A 132 -15.02 -5.76 0.71
CA SER A 132 -15.74 -6.73 1.54
C SER A 132 -15.63 -8.17 1.03
N GLU A 133 -16.64 -8.75 0.37
CA GLU A 133 -16.48 -10.06 -0.30
C GLU A 133 -16.19 -9.92 -1.81
N LEU A 134 -16.18 -8.69 -2.33
CA LEU A 134 -15.89 -8.38 -3.72
C LEU A 134 -14.41 -8.09 -3.91
N ASN A 135 -13.85 -8.66 -4.97
CA ASN A 135 -12.51 -8.34 -5.46
C ASN A 135 -12.52 -8.64 -6.96
N GLU A 136 -12.77 -7.60 -7.75
CA GLU A 136 -12.99 -7.71 -9.20
C GLU A 136 -11.79 -7.21 -10.00
N MET A 137 -10.58 -7.31 -9.41
CA MET A 137 -9.35 -6.93 -10.11
C MET A 137 -9.14 -7.77 -11.38
N ALA A 138 -8.75 -7.10 -12.47
CA ALA A 138 -8.44 -7.74 -13.75
C ALA A 138 -7.32 -8.79 -13.61
N ALA A 139 -7.26 -9.75 -14.51
CA ALA A 139 -6.36 -10.91 -14.39
C ALA A 139 -4.86 -10.53 -14.32
N ASN A 140 -4.47 -9.42 -14.95
CA ASN A 140 -3.09 -8.92 -14.97
C ASN A 140 -2.77 -7.91 -13.84
N VAL A 141 -3.67 -7.76 -12.85
CA VAL A 141 -3.38 -7.00 -11.62
C VAL A 141 -2.64 -7.88 -10.62
N LEU A 142 -1.47 -7.40 -10.18
CA LEU A 142 -0.65 -8.00 -9.14
C LEU A 142 -0.97 -7.35 -7.80
N TYR A 143 -1.45 -8.17 -6.88
CA TYR A 143 -1.91 -7.78 -5.54
C TYR A 143 -0.73 -7.76 -4.57
N VAL A 144 -0.19 -6.58 -4.26
CA VAL A 144 1.05 -6.41 -3.47
C VAL A 144 0.83 -5.47 -2.30
N GLU A 145 0.99 -5.98 -1.09
CA GLU A 145 0.87 -5.22 0.16
C GLU A 145 1.78 -3.97 0.18
N GLY A 146 1.33 -2.88 0.80
CA GLY A 146 1.99 -1.56 0.70
C GLY A 146 3.47 -1.55 1.06
N LYS A 147 3.89 -2.22 2.14
CA LYS A 147 5.31 -2.29 2.50
C LYS A 147 6.12 -3.12 1.52
N ALA A 148 5.54 -4.22 1.03
CA ALA A 148 6.16 -5.03 -0.01
C ALA A 148 6.26 -4.27 -1.34
N LEU A 149 5.29 -3.41 -1.65
CA LEU A 149 5.28 -2.54 -2.81
C LEU A 149 6.38 -1.48 -2.70
N ASP A 150 6.53 -0.86 -1.53
CA ASP A 150 7.63 0.07 -1.27
C ASP A 150 8.98 -0.60 -1.48
N ASP A 151 9.19 -1.80 -0.92
CA ASP A 151 10.45 -2.55 -1.08
C ASP A 151 10.68 -3.02 -2.54
N PHE A 152 9.62 -3.27 -3.29
CA PHE A 152 9.67 -3.55 -4.72
C PHE A 152 10.15 -2.32 -5.50
N LEU A 153 9.60 -1.14 -5.22
CA LEU A 153 9.99 0.12 -5.88
C LEU A 153 11.38 0.60 -5.46
N LEU A 154 11.80 0.31 -4.23
CA LEU A 154 13.18 0.53 -3.75
C LEU A 154 14.18 -0.50 -4.33
N GLY A 155 13.72 -1.50 -5.09
CA GLY A 155 14.55 -2.46 -5.79
C GLY A 155 15.08 -3.63 -4.93
N TYR A 156 14.48 -3.84 -3.76
CA TYR A 156 14.88 -4.92 -2.83
C TYR A 156 14.12 -6.22 -3.05
N VAL A 157 12.91 -6.13 -3.59
CA VAL A 157 12.01 -7.28 -3.77
C VAL A 157 11.66 -7.41 -5.24
N GLY A 158 11.77 -8.64 -5.76
CA GLY A 158 11.16 -9.07 -7.02
C GLY A 158 9.85 -9.80 -6.73
N LEU A 159 8.90 -9.69 -7.66
CA LEU A 159 7.58 -10.32 -7.58
C LEU A 159 7.57 -11.59 -8.43
N GLN A 160 7.36 -12.73 -7.79
CA GLN A 160 7.17 -14.00 -8.47
C GLN A 160 5.68 -14.28 -8.61
N GLN A 161 5.17 -14.23 -9.84
CA GLN A 161 3.78 -14.64 -10.09
C GLN A 161 3.59 -16.12 -9.77
N VAL A 162 2.45 -16.43 -9.16
CA VAL A 162 2.08 -17.79 -8.75
C VAL A 162 0.69 -18.13 -9.26
N VAL A 163 0.44 -19.42 -9.45
CA VAL A 163 -0.89 -19.93 -9.79
C VAL A 163 -1.80 -19.92 -8.56
N SER A 164 -1.24 -20.25 -7.40
CA SER A 164 -1.97 -20.34 -6.14
C SER A 164 -1.03 -20.14 -4.94
N ASN A 165 -1.57 -19.59 -3.86
CA ASN A 165 -0.95 -19.58 -2.53
C ASN A 165 -1.71 -20.46 -1.54
N LYS A 166 -1.00 -20.98 -0.53
CA LYS A 166 -1.60 -21.52 0.68
C LYS A 166 -1.73 -20.41 1.70
N ILE A 167 -2.96 -20.01 2.00
CA ILE A 167 -3.27 -18.88 2.87
C ILE A 167 -3.43 -19.39 4.31
N GLY A 168 -2.67 -18.80 5.23
CA GLY A 168 -2.91 -18.91 6.67
C GLY A 168 -3.62 -17.68 7.19
N THR A 169 -4.64 -17.86 8.04
CA THR A 169 -5.42 -16.75 8.61
C THR A 169 -5.17 -16.61 10.11
N PHE A 170 -4.71 -15.45 10.56
CA PHE A 170 -4.78 -15.13 12.00
C PHE A 170 -6.09 -14.43 12.34
N VAL A 171 -6.61 -14.67 13.55
CA VAL A 171 -7.88 -14.12 14.03
C VAL A 171 -7.67 -13.54 15.42
N ASP A 172 -7.93 -12.23 15.57
CA ASP A 172 -7.87 -11.56 16.86
C ASP A 172 -8.87 -12.15 17.86
N VAL A 173 -8.41 -12.47 19.08
CA VAL A 173 -9.22 -13.15 20.10
C VAL A 173 -10.34 -12.26 20.64
N SER A 174 -10.21 -10.94 20.54
CA SER A 174 -11.30 -10.00 20.87
C SER A 174 -12.47 -10.08 19.88
N GLY A 175 -12.27 -10.69 18.71
CA GLY A 175 -13.28 -10.88 17.67
C GLY A 175 -13.89 -12.28 17.65
N ILE A 176 -13.75 -13.04 18.75
CA ILE A 176 -14.17 -14.44 18.83
C ILE A 176 -15.64 -14.67 18.49
N ASP A 177 -16.51 -13.69 18.76
CA ASP A 177 -17.94 -13.76 18.45
C ASP A 177 -18.22 -13.84 16.93
N TYR A 178 -17.26 -13.44 16.09
CA TYR A 178 -17.33 -13.54 14.62
C TYR A 178 -16.53 -14.72 14.06
N LEU A 179 -16.03 -15.62 14.91
CA LEU A 179 -15.17 -16.72 14.47
C LEU A 179 -15.91 -17.65 13.49
N ASP A 180 -17.19 -17.92 13.72
CA ASP A 180 -17.99 -18.77 12.84
C ASP A 180 -18.13 -18.13 11.44
N GLU A 181 -18.33 -16.82 11.34
CA GLU A 181 -18.35 -16.09 10.07
C GLU A 181 -16.99 -16.18 9.38
N VAL A 182 -15.89 -15.97 10.10
CA VAL A 182 -14.54 -16.08 9.55
C VAL A 182 -14.28 -17.49 9.00
N VAL A 183 -14.56 -18.53 9.80
CA VAL A 183 -14.40 -19.94 9.39
C VAL A 183 -15.30 -20.29 8.23
N ASN A 184 -16.54 -19.79 8.20
CA ASN A 184 -17.44 -19.97 7.06
C ASN A 184 -16.92 -19.27 5.80
N THR A 185 -16.27 -18.11 5.91
CA THR A 185 -15.60 -17.45 4.79
C THR A 185 -14.44 -18.30 4.26
N LEU A 186 -13.63 -18.92 5.13
CA LEU A 186 -12.59 -19.87 4.72
C LEU A 186 -13.18 -21.10 4.01
N ASN A 187 -14.22 -21.69 4.59
CA ASN A 187 -14.95 -22.83 4.02
C ASN A 187 -15.54 -22.49 2.64
N ALA A 188 -16.11 -21.30 2.48
CA ALA A 188 -16.60 -20.82 1.18
C ALA A 188 -15.45 -20.62 0.18
N GLY A 189 -14.29 -20.11 0.63
CA GLY A 189 -13.09 -19.97 -0.19
C GLY A 189 -12.64 -21.31 -0.77
N MET A 190 -12.60 -22.34 0.06
CA MET A 190 -12.28 -23.71 -0.35
C MET A 190 -13.36 -24.31 -1.25
N ALA A 191 -14.63 -24.28 -0.83
CA ALA A 191 -15.71 -25.02 -1.49
C ALA A 191 -16.19 -24.39 -2.81
N VAL A 192 -16.18 -23.05 -2.91
CA VAL A 192 -16.73 -22.34 -4.08
C VAL A 192 -15.65 -21.92 -5.05
N LYS A 193 -14.53 -21.39 -4.54
CA LYS A 193 -13.45 -20.84 -5.38
C LYS A 193 -12.27 -21.79 -5.55
N GLY A 194 -12.10 -22.77 -4.66
CA GLY A 194 -10.97 -23.69 -4.67
C GLY A 194 -9.68 -23.07 -4.12
N ILE A 195 -9.78 -22.13 -3.17
CA ILE A 195 -8.63 -21.50 -2.53
C ILE A 195 -8.10 -22.43 -1.42
N ASP A 196 -6.78 -22.64 -1.36
CA ASP A 196 -6.13 -23.33 -0.23
C ASP A 196 -5.99 -22.36 0.95
N CYS A 197 -7.01 -22.29 1.81
CA CYS A 197 -7.08 -21.37 2.95
C CYS A 197 -7.62 -22.00 4.23
N GLY A 198 -7.48 -23.32 4.40
CA GLY A 198 -8.11 -24.06 5.50
C GLY A 198 -7.45 -23.87 6.88
N ASN A 199 -6.28 -23.23 6.95
CA ASN A 199 -5.53 -23.07 8.19
C ASN A 199 -5.80 -21.70 8.82
N TYR A 200 -6.24 -21.67 10.07
CA TYR A 200 -6.33 -20.45 10.86
C TYR A 200 -5.74 -20.62 12.27
N MET A 201 -5.33 -19.51 12.88
CA MET A 201 -4.85 -19.45 14.26
C MET A 201 -5.52 -18.30 15.01
N LEU A 202 -6.13 -18.61 16.16
CA LEU A 202 -6.53 -17.59 17.13
C LEU A 202 -5.26 -17.01 17.76
N LEU A 203 -5.23 -15.69 17.92
CA LEU A 203 -4.16 -15.03 18.66
C LEU A 203 -4.21 -15.41 20.14
N LYS A 204 -3.05 -15.51 20.79
CA LYS A 204 -2.96 -15.80 22.23
C LYS A 204 -3.44 -14.64 23.10
N GLU A 205 -3.33 -13.42 22.57
CA GLU A 205 -3.71 -12.18 23.22
C GLU A 205 -4.41 -11.28 22.20
N GLU A 206 -5.30 -10.41 22.68
CA GLU A 206 -5.94 -9.39 21.85
C GLU A 206 -4.88 -8.45 21.28
N LEU A 207 -5.04 -7.90 20.09
CA LEU A 207 -4.04 -6.97 19.54
C LEU A 207 -4.03 -5.59 20.19
N GLY A 208 -5.20 -5.14 20.64
CA GLY A 208 -5.43 -3.80 21.13
C GLY A 208 -5.23 -2.77 20.03
N VAL A 209 -5.68 -3.08 18.81
CA VAL A 209 -5.58 -2.18 17.65
C VAL A 209 -6.34 -0.90 17.96
N LYS A 210 -5.72 0.27 17.86
CA LYS A 210 -6.39 1.56 18.15
C LYS A 210 -6.20 2.54 17.01
N ILE A 211 -7.28 3.19 16.61
CA ILE A 211 -7.22 4.30 15.65
C ILE A 211 -6.56 5.53 16.27
N GLY A 212 -6.03 6.40 15.42
CA GLY A 212 -5.55 7.72 15.78
C GLY A 212 -5.66 8.68 14.60
N TRP A 213 -5.33 9.94 14.85
CA TRP A 213 -5.32 10.99 13.82
C TRP A 213 -4.03 11.78 13.88
N SER A 214 -3.44 12.07 12.73
CA SER A 214 -2.30 12.99 12.67
C SER A 214 -2.75 14.44 12.69
N ALA A 215 -1.81 15.37 12.88
CA ALA A 215 -2.10 16.81 12.87
C ALA A 215 -2.73 17.28 11.55
N ASN A 216 -2.43 16.60 10.44
CA ASN A 216 -2.96 16.90 9.12
C ASN A 216 -4.28 16.16 8.81
N GLY A 217 -4.88 15.50 9.81
CA GLY A 217 -6.14 14.79 9.68
C GLY A 217 -6.03 13.41 9.00
N CYS A 218 -4.82 12.90 8.80
CA CYS A 218 -4.61 11.54 8.30
C CYS A 218 -5.05 10.52 9.35
N ALA A 219 -5.71 9.44 8.91
CA ALA A 219 -5.99 8.30 9.78
C ALA A 219 -4.67 7.55 10.05
N VAL A 220 -4.38 7.37 11.33
CA VAL A 220 -3.21 6.64 11.84
C VAL A 220 -3.67 5.61 12.87
N GLY A 221 -2.74 5.00 13.59
CA GLY A 221 -3.10 4.15 14.72
C GLY A 221 -1.90 3.50 15.37
N THR A 222 -2.17 2.56 16.25
CA THR A 222 -1.17 1.73 16.92
C THR A 222 -1.69 0.32 17.15
N VAL A 223 -0.77 -0.62 17.34
CA VAL A 223 -1.04 -2.00 17.77
C VAL A 223 -0.32 -2.18 19.08
N LEU A 224 -1.05 -2.49 20.16
CA LEU A 224 -0.48 -2.55 21.51
C LEU A 224 0.34 -3.81 21.76
N ARG A 225 -0.05 -4.93 21.14
CA ARG A 225 0.62 -6.24 21.28
C ARG A 225 0.97 -6.83 19.92
N PRO A 226 1.86 -6.19 19.14
CA PRO A 226 2.19 -6.63 17.79
C PRO A 226 2.86 -8.01 17.75
N GLU A 227 3.55 -8.43 18.83
CA GLU A 227 4.14 -9.77 18.93
C GLU A 227 3.11 -10.90 18.79
N ALA A 228 1.88 -10.71 19.27
CA ALA A 228 0.83 -11.73 19.15
C ALA A 228 0.57 -12.09 17.68
N ILE A 229 0.64 -11.10 16.77
CA ILE A 229 0.55 -11.31 15.31
C ILE A 229 1.75 -12.11 14.83
N LEU A 230 2.97 -11.69 15.20
CA LEU A 230 4.20 -12.29 14.70
C LEU A 230 4.30 -13.78 15.10
N GLU A 231 3.93 -14.12 16.34
CA GLU A 231 3.89 -15.50 16.81
C GLU A 231 2.88 -16.36 16.06
N ALA A 232 1.69 -15.81 15.77
CA ALA A 232 0.68 -16.52 14.99
C ALA A 232 1.15 -16.73 13.54
N VAL A 233 1.81 -15.74 12.94
CA VAL A 233 2.36 -15.86 11.59
C VAL A 233 3.48 -16.90 11.52
N ASP A 234 4.41 -16.92 12.49
CA ASP A 234 5.40 -18.02 12.58
C ASP A 234 4.72 -19.38 12.62
N GLY A 235 3.67 -19.53 13.44
CA GLY A 235 2.88 -20.75 13.52
C GLY A 235 2.23 -21.13 12.18
N LEU A 236 1.59 -20.18 11.50
CA LEU A 236 0.95 -20.43 10.20
C LEU A 236 1.95 -20.82 9.12
N ILE A 237 3.11 -20.15 9.06
CA ILE A 237 4.20 -20.46 8.14
C ILE A 237 4.78 -21.85 8.45
N ALA A 238 4.95 -22.21 9.72
CA ALA A 238 5.37 -23.55 10.12
C ALA A 238 4.38 -24.64 9.68
N HIS A 239 3.10 -24.30 9.49
CA HIS A 239 2.06 -25.16 8.91
C HIS A 239 1.91 -25.01 7.38
N GLY A 240 2.91 -24.41 6.73
CA GLY A 240 3.07 -24.33 5.28
C GLY A 240 2.37 -23.16 4.61
N ALA A 241 1.86 -22.17 5.35
CA ALA A 241 1.30 -20.98 4.73
C ALA A 241 2.37 -20.24 3.90
N THR A 242 2.02 -19.89 2.67
CA THR A 242 2.85 -19.07 1.77
C THR A 242 2.30 -17.66 1.61
N ALA A 243 1.07 -17.40 2.06
CA ALA A 243 0.49 -16.07 2.16
C ALA A 243 -0.27 -15.95 3.49
N ILE A 244 -0.36 -14.73 4.03
CA ILE A 244 -0.95 -14.47 5.34
C ILE A 244 -2.12 -13.52 5.21
N GLY A 245 -3.30 -14.00 5.56
CA GLY A 245 -4.46 -13.16 5.78
C GLY A 245 -4.66 -12.91 7.27
N GLY A 246 -5.37 -11.84 7.61
CA GLY A 246 -5.67 -11.52 9.00
C GLY A 246 -7.00 -10.82 9.19
N VAL A 247 -7.62 -11.07 10.34
CA VAL A 247 -8.79 -10.33 10.77
C VAL A 247 -8.60 -9.85 12.21
N SER A 248 -8.91 -8.58 12.47
CA SER A 248 -8.79 -8.02 13.82
C SER A 248 -9.81 -6.95 14.14
N VAL A 249 -9.98 -6.73 15.44
CA VAL A 249 -10.91 -5.76 16.02
C VAL A 249 -10.09 -4.46 16.20
N ILE A 250 -10.40 -3.45 15.37
CA ILE A 250 -9.94 -2.02 15.36
C ILE A 250 -10.65 -1.00 16.31
N HIS A 251 -10.12 -0.74 17.50
CA HIS A 251 -10.85 -0.02 18.54
C HIS A 251 -10.85 1.51 18.32
N GLY A 252 -11.92 2.16 18.77
CA GLY A 252 -12.03 3.63 18.83
C GLY A 252 -12.82 4.29 17.70
N VAL A 253 -13.30 3.52 16.72
CA VAL A 253 -14.21 4.03 15.68
C VAL A 253 -15.58 4.34 16.29
N THR A 254 -16.10 5.55 16.05
CA THR A 254 -17.41 5.98 16.54
C THR A 254 -18.44 6.06 15.41
N GLN A 255 -19.74 6.02 15.73
CA GLN A 255 -20.82 6.18 14.75
C GLN A 255 -20.72 7.52 13.99
N ALA A 256 -20.38 8.61 14.70
CA ALA A 256 -20.22 9.92 14.09
C ALA A 256 -19.05 9.96 13.09
N MET A 257 -17.93 9.28 13.40
CA MET A 257 -16.81 9.15 12.46
C MET A 257 -17.22 8.32 11.25
N PHE A 258 -17.88 7.19 11.44
CA PHE A 258 -18.32 6.36 10.32
C PHE A 258 -19.31 7.11 9.42
N ALA A 259 -20.27 7.84 9.99
CA ALA A 259 -21.21 8.67 9.23
C ALA A 259 -20.50 9.77 8.40
N GLN A 260 -19.48 10.43 8.96
CA GLN A 260 -18.67 11.40 8.23
C GLN A 260 -17.86 10.73 7.11
N HIS A 261 -17.32 9.53 7.35
CA HIS A 261 -16.62 8.74 6.33
C HIS A 261 -17.55 8.41 5.17
N LEU A 262 -18.77 7.91 5.44
CA LEU A 262 -19.79 7.62 4.42
C LEU A 262 -20.17 8.87 3.61
N GLN A 263 -20.12 10.06 4.19
CA GLN A 263 -20.35 11.33 3.47
C GLN A 263 -19.13 11.81 2.67
N GLY A 264 -18.01 11.07 2.68
CA GLY A 264 -16.75 11.47 2.06
C GLY A 264 -16.06 12.65 2.75
N LYS A 265 -16.45 12.99 3.98
CA LYS A 265 -15.92 14.15 4.73
C LYS A 265 -14.64 13.85 5.51
N MET A 266 -14.35 12.58 5.74
CA MET A 266 -13.15 12.15 6.44
C MET A 266 -12.59 10.84 5.87
N PRO A 267 -11.30 10.56 6.08
CA PRO A 267 -10.71 9.28 5.71
C PRO A 267 -11.40 8.11 6.41
N ASN A 268 -11.28 6.90 5.84
CA ASN A 268 -11.61 5.67 6.56
C ASN A 268 -10.78 5.62 7.87
N PRO A 269 -11.44 5.63 9.05
CA PRO A 269 -10.74 5.67 10.35
C PRO A 269 -9.82 4.47 10.60
N SER A 270 -10.13 3.34 9.96
CA SER A 270 -9.45 2.06 10.18
C SER A 270 -8.21 1.89 9.31
N GLY A 271 -8.22 2.47 8.11
CA GLY A 271 -7.26 2.06 7.08
C GLY A 271 -5.79 2.35 7.43
N GLY A 272 -5.52 3.36 8.26
CA GLY A 272 -4.17 3.67 8.73
C GLY A 272 -3.58 2.59 9.64
N VAL A 273 -4.38 1.99 10.52
CA VAL A 273 -3.91 0.96 11.45
C VAL A 273 -3.88 -0.44 10.82
N GLU A 274 -4.76 -0.70 9.85
CA GLU A 274 -4.69 -1.91 9.03
C GLU A 274 -3.38 -2.00 8.25
N ALA A 275 -2.94 -0.87 7.68
CA ALA A 275 -1.65 -0.79 7.01
C ALA A 275 -0.49 -1.09 7.96
N ILE A 276 -0.53 -0.64 9.22
CA ILE A 276 0.51 -0.93 10.22
C ILE A 276 0.62 -2.45 10.45
N ILE A 277 -0.50 -3.14 10.59
CA ILE A 277 -0.55 -4.60 10.78
C ILE A 277 0.12 -5.32 9.60
N THR A 278 -0.28 -4.98 8.38
CA THR A 278 0.23 -5.66 7.18
C THR A 278 1.69 -5.30 6.90
N HIS A 279 2.10 -4.05 7.12
CA HIS A 279 3.50 -3.62 6.96
C HIS A 279 4.43 -4.35 7.92
N LEU A 280 4.00 -4.54 9.17
CA LEU A 280 4.76 -5.29 10.17
C LEU A 280 5.01 -6.73 9.68
N ILE A 281 3.97 -7.43 9.22
CA ILE A 281 4.09 -8.81 8.74
C ILE A 281 4.95 -8.87 7.48
N SER A 282 4.68 -8.03 6.48
CA SER A 282 5.46 -7.98 5.23
C SER A 282 6.94 -7.73 5.51
N LYS A 283 7.26 -6.81 6.43
CA LYS A 283 8.64 -6.53 6.81
C LYS A 283 9.31 -7.75 7.46
N VAL A 284 8.65 -8.36 8.45
CA VAL A 284 9.24 -9.43 9.27
C VAL A 284 9.32 -10.77 8.52
N PHE A 285 8.37 -11.07 7.64
CA PHE A 285 8.24 -12.40 7.04
C PHE A 285 8.44 -12.45 5.52
N ARG A 286 8.32 -11.32 4.81
CA ARG A 286 8.42 -11.28 3.34
C ARG A 286 7.45 -12.24 2.66
N VAL A 287 6.23 -12.31 3.18
CA VAL A 287 5.13 -13.10 2.59
C VAL A 287 4.02 -12.15 2.12
N PRO A 288 3.28 -12.50 1.05
CA PRO A 288 2.09 -11.76 0.65
C PRO A 288 1.12 -11.68 1.82
N THR A 289 0.70 -10.46 2.14
CA THR A 289 -0.12 -10.20 3.33
C THR A 289 -1.28 -9.27 3.03
N ALA A 290 -2.42 -9.52 3.66
CA ALA A 290 -3.53 -8.58 3.68
C ALA A 290 -4.40 -8.77 4.92
N HIS A 291 -5.17 -7.74 5.24
CA HIS A 291 -5.98 -7.67 6.45
C HIS A 291 -7.41 -7.23 6.11
N ALA A 292 -8.37 -7.66 6.92
CA ALA A 292 -9.71 -7.08 6.95
C ALA A 292 -10.12 -6.75 8.39
N PRO A 293 -10.87 -5.66 8.60
CA PRO A 293 -11.37 -5.32 9.92
C PRO A 293 -12.54 -6.24 10.27
N LEU A 294 -12.51 -6.87 11.45
CA LEU A 294 -13.73 -7.43 12.01
C LEU A 294 -14.64 -6.27 12.41
N PRO A 295 -15.93 -6.31 12.03
CA PRO A 295 -16.83 -5.22 12.34
C PRO A 295 -16.97 -5.06 13.85
N TYR A 296 -16.83 -3.82 14.28
CA TYR A 296 -17.41 -3.36 15.54
C TYR A 296 -18.91 -3.35 15.43
N TYR A 297 -19.56 -3.85 16.49
CA TYR A 297 -20.93 -3.64 16.93
C TYR A 297 -21.93 -3.20 15.84
N GLN A 298 -23.00 -3.97 15.69
CA GLN A 298 -24.20 -3.62 14.90
C GLN A 298 -24.66 -2.15 15.10
N ASP A 299 -24.28 -1.53 16.22
CA ASP A 299 -24.59 -0.16 16.64
C ASP A 299 -23.71 0.96 16.03
N VAL A 300 -22.57 0.66 15.40
CA VAL A 300 -21.68 1.70 14.80
C VAL A 300 -21.95 1.91 13.31
N LYS A 301 -22.26 0.82 12.58
CA LYS A 301 -22.51 0.83 11.14
C LYS A 301 -24.01 0.73 10.85
N GLU A 302 -24.73 1.84 10.96
CA GLU A 302 -26.09 1.90 10.44
C GLU A 302 -26.08 1.62 8.93
N LYS A 303 -26.90 0.68 8.48
CA LYS A 303 -27.03 0.37 7.06
C LYS A 303 -27.61 1.58 6.34
N GLY A 304 -26.91 2.03 5.30
CA GLY A 304 -27.33 3.14 4.45
C GLY A 304 -27.13 2.85 2.98
N THR A 305 -27.88 3.55 2.13
CA THR A 305 -27.81 3.43 0.65
C THR A 305 -27.43 4.74 -0.03
N ASP A 306 -27.07 5.77 0.75
CA ASP A 306 -26.89 7.14 0.25
C ASP A 306 -25.54 7.37 -0.44
N ASN A 307 -24.54 6.50 -0.20
CA ASN A 307 -23.26 6.54 -0.90
C ASN A 307 -22.99 5.21 -1.62
N PRO A 308 -23.13 5.17 -2.96
CA PRO A 308 -22.88 3.95 -3.72
C PRO A 308 -21.42 3.46 -3.64
N ARG A 309 -20.45 4.36 -3.42
CA ARG A 309 -19.03 4.01 -3.30
C ARG A 309 -18.73 3.13 -2.08
N ALA A 310 -19.50 3.30 -1.01
CA ALA A 310 -19.36 2.52 0.23
C ALA A 310 -20.25 1.27 0.27
N SER A 311 -21.07 1.02 -0.77
CA SER A 311 -22.11 -0.02 -0.73
C SER A 311 -21.55 -1.42 -0.51
N ALA A 312 -20.34 -1.70 -1.00
CA ALA A 312 -19.68 -2.98 -0.78
C ALA A 312 -19.47 -3.29 0.70
N GLU A 313 -19.31 -2.29 1.57
CA GLU A 313 -19.14 -2.50 3.02
C GLU A 313 -20.40 -3.05 3.71
N PHE A 314 -21.57 -2.96 3.08
CA PHE A 314 -22.85 -3.32 3.70
C PHE A 314 -23.44 -4.65 3.23
N ILE A 315 -22.84 -5.29 2.23
CA ILE A 315 -23.40 -6.53 1.64
C ILE A 315 -23.12 -7.78 2.49
N SER A 316 -22.19 -7.70 3.45
CA SER A 316 -21.66 -8.87 4.14
C SER A 316 -20.77 -8.51 5.34
N THR A 317 -20.59 -9.47 6.23
CA THR A 317 -19.60 -9.55 7.31
C THR A 317 -18.98 -10.96 7.20
N PRO A 318 -17.64 -11.15 7.33
CA PRO A 318 -16.64 -10.31 7.99
C PRO A 318 -15.74 -9.48 7.06
N HIS A 319 -16.14 -9.21 5.81
CA HIS A 319 -15.36 -8.41 4.85
C HIS A 319 -14.06 -9.09 4.39
N TYR A 320 -13.98 -10.43 4.46
CA TYR A 320 -12.71 -11.15 4.40
C TYR A 320 -12.50 -11.98 3.12
N PHE A 321 -13.54 -12.34 2.38
CA PHE A 321 -13.39 -13.13 1.16
C PHE A 321 -12.64 -12.35 0.07
N CYS A 322 -12.73 -11.01 0.04
CA CYS A 322 -11.92 -10.20 -0.87
C CYS A 322 -10.40 -10.40 -0.63
N VAL A 323 -10.01 -10.51 0.64
CA VAL A 323 -8.63 -10.78 1.06
C VAL A 323 -8.20 -12.17 0.58
N LEU A 324 -9.04 -13.19 0.75
CA LEU A 324 -8.75 -14.53 0.25
C LEU A 324 -8.58 -14.55 -1.27
N LYS A 325 -9.50 -13.92 -2.03
CA LYS A 325 -9.40 -13.81 -3.49
C LYS A 325 -8.10 -13.13 -3.93
N GLY A 326 -7.72 -12.05 -3.26
CA GLY A 326 -6.48 -11.31 -3.52
C GLY A 326 -5.24 -12.16 -3.25
N LEU A 327 -5.12 -12.67 -2.02
CA LEU A 327 -3.98 -13.46 -1.56
C LEU A 327 -3.83 -14.79 -2.31
N ALA A 328 -4.92 -15.40 -2.79
CA ALA A 328 -4.86 -16.66 -3.53
C ALA A 328 -3.92 -16.59 -4.75
N ARG A 329 -3.77 -15.40 -5.36
CA ARG A 329 -2.92 -15.16 -6.54
C ARG A 329 -1.90 -14.04 -6.35
N ALA A 330 -1.71 -13.55 -5.12
CA ALA A 330 -0.72 -12.53 -4.83
C ALA A 330 0.69 -13.05 -5.14
N PRO A 331 1.54 -12.30 -5.84
CA PRO A 331 2.89 -12.76 -6.17
C PRO A 331 3.71 -12.98 -4.90
N GLN A 332 4.52 -14.04 -4.90
CA GLN A 332 5.50 -14.29 -3.84
C GLN A 332 6.63 -13.26 -3.90
N LEU A 333 7.19 -12.94 -2.74
CA LEU A 333 8.22 -11.91 -2.60
C LEU A 333 9.60 -12.58 -2.57
N SER A 334 10.47 -12.20 -3.51
CA SER A 334 11.83 -12.72 -3.61
C SER A 334 12.84 -11.60 -3.37
N LEU A 335 13.73 -11.76 -2.40
CA LEU A 335 14.79 -10.79 -2.15
C LEU A 335 15.77 -10.75 -3.32
N LEU A 336 16.15 -9.54 -3.73
CA LEU A 336 17.13 -9.30 -4.78
C LEU A 336 18.47 -8.94 -4.16
N SER A 337 19.57 -9.41 -4.75
CA SER A 337 20.92 -8.91 -4.46
C SER A 337 21.23 -7.64 -5.24
N ASP A 338 20.77 -7.58 -6.49
CA ASP A 338 21.01 -6.52 -7.45
C ASP A 338 19.87 -6.44 -8.47
N LEU A 339 19.89 -5.37 -9.28
CA LEU A 339 18.95 -5.13 -10.38
C LEU A 339 19.60 -5.26 -11.76
N SER A 340 20.89 -5.60 -11.87
CA SER A 340 21.57 -5.63 -13.17
C SER A 340 21.25 -6.91 -13.94
N ALA A 341 21.07 -8.03 -13.24
CA ALA A 341 20.71 -9.31 -13.84
C ALA A 341 19.69 -10.08 -12.97
N PRO A 342 18.47 -9.54 -12.76
CA PRO A 342 17.46 -10.22 -11.97
C PRO A 342 17.03 -11.53 -12.66
N PRO A 343 16.65 -12.57 -11.89
CA PRO A 343 16.14 -13.81 -12.45
C PRO A 343 14.99 -13.57 -13.45
N PRO A 344 14.99 -14.18 -14.65
CA PRO A 344 14.03 -13.85 -15.72
C PRO A 344 12.55 -14.07 -15.39
N HIS A 345 12.24 -14.87 -14.36
CA HIS A 345 10.89 -15.17 -13.93
C HIS A 345 10.34 -14.17 -12.89
N LEU A 346 11.18 -13.24 -12.41
CA LEU A 346 10.77 -12.21 -11.46
C LEU A 346 10.42 -10.92 -12.18
N ILE A 347 9.30 -10.33 -11.79
CA ILE A 347 8.98 -8.94 -12.10
C ILE A 347 9.76 -8.07 -11.12
N THR A 348 10.43 -7.03 -11.62
CA THR A 348 11.23 -6.10 -10.80
C THR A 348 10.89 -4.66 -11.15
N VAL A 349 11.47 -3.69 -10.42
CA VAL A 349 11.35 -2.27 -10.79
C VAL A 349 11.86 -1.97 -12.22
N ASN A 350 12.73 -2.81 -12.78
CA ASN A 350 13.14 -2.70 -14.19
C ASN A 350 11.96 -2.90 -15.16
N ASN A 351 10.88 -3.59 -14.78
CA ASN A 351 9.68 -3.74 -15.60
C ASN A 351 8.74 -2.52 -15.53
N ILE A 352 8.87 -1.66 -14.51
CA ILE A 352 7.93 -0.56 -14.28
C ILE A 352 8.23 0.61 -15.22
N GLY A 353 7.27 0.95 -16.08
CA GLY A 353 7.34 2.07 -17.01
C GLY A 353 6.59 3.32 -16.55
N ALA A 354 5.70 3.22 -15.56
CA ALA A 354 5.05 4.37 -14.92
C ALA A 354 4.57 4.05 -13.50
N VAL A 355 4.52 5.07 -12.65
CA VAL A 355 3.84 5.05 -11.35
C VAL A 355 2.70 6.07 -11.39
N ILE A 356 1.51 5.70 -10.94
CA ILE A 356 0.30 6.53 -10.96
C ILE A 356 -0.13 6.79 -9.52
N VAL A 357 -0.27 8.07 -9.16
CA VAL A 357 -0.63 8.52 -7.81
C VAL A 357 -1.61 9.70 -7.87
N PRO A 358 -2.37 9.98 -6.79
CA PRO A 358 -3.12 11.22 -6.67
C PRO A 358 -2.18 12.44 -6.65
N ALA A 359 -2.53 13.51 -7.36
CA ALA A 359 -1.66 14.66 -7.55
C ALA A 359 -1.36 15.47 -6.27
N SER A 360 -2.19 15.33 -5.24
CA SER A 360 -2.07 16.06 -3.97
C SER A 360 -1.26 15.32 -2.89
N CYS A 361 -0.71 14.14 -3.17
CA CYS A 361 0.05 13.33 -2.19
C CYS A 361 1.33 12.71 -2.77
N LEU A 362 2.21 13.51 -3.36
CA LEU A 362 3.47 13.07 -3.96
C LEU A 362 4.59 12.76 -2.94
N GLY A 363 4.30 12.83 -1.64
CA GLY A 363 5.28 12.64 -0.56
C GLY A 363 5.46 11.19 -0.09
N GLY A 364 4.71 10.22 -0.61
CA GLY A 364 4.82 8.81 -0.25
C GLY A 364 5.96 8.10 -0.99
N VAL A 365 6.48 7.01 -0.41
CA VAL A 365 7.60 6.22 -0.95
C VAL A 365 7.46 5.89 -2.44
N PRO A 366 6.29 5.51 -2.97
CA PRO A 366 6.17 5.21 -4.40
C PRO A 366 6.52 6.38 -5.33
N ALA A 367 6.14 7.61 -4.96
CA ALA A 367 6.46 8.81 -5.73
C ALA A 367 7.94 9.17 -5.58
N LEU A 368 8.49 9.07 -4.38
CA LEU A 368 9.91 9.34 -4.11
C LEU A 368 10.82 8.34 -4.86
N ALA A 369 10.45 7.05 -4.87
CA ALA A 369 11.17 6.01 -5.58
C ALA A 369 11.06 6.16 -7.11
N ALA A 370 9.91 6.64 -7.61
CA ALA A 370 9.74 6.95 -9.02
C ALA A 370 10.67 8.08 -9.46
N GLU A 371 10.78 9.16 -8.68
CA GLU A 371 11.75 10.24 -8.94
C GLU A 371 13.19 9.72 -8.94
N TYR A 372 13.58 9.00 -7.88
CA TYR A 372 14.92 8.44 -7.74
C TYR A 372 15.32 7.54 -8.92
N SER A 373 14.38 6.74 -9.42
CA SER A 373 14.57 5.84 -10.55
C SER A 373 14.24 6.45 -11.92
N ASN A 374 13.94 7.75 -11.98
CA ASN A 374 13.50 8.47 -13.18
C ASN A 374 12.36 7.74 -13.94
N ILE A 375 11.44 7.14 -13.19
CA ILE A 375 10.23 6.51 -13.71
C ILE A 375 9.17 7.60 -13.90
N PRO A 376 8.49 7.70 -15.05
CA PRO A 376 7.36 8.61 -15.22
C PRO A 376 6.33 8.51 -14.09
N LEU A 377 6.09 9.63 -13.40
CA LEU A 377 5.14 9.73 -12.29
C LEU A 377 3.87 10.45 -12.75
N ILE A 378 2.81 9.70 -13.03
CA ILE A 378 1.53 10.24 -13.50
C ILE A 378 0.72 10.70 -12.29
N ALA A 379 0.54 12.01 -12.15
CA ALA A 379 -0.15 12.65 -11.04
C ALA A 379 -1.59 13.03 -11.45
N VAL A 380 -2.59 12.36 -10.87
CA VAL A 380 -4.00 12.49 -11.24
C VAL A 380 -4.70 13.55 -10.37
N ARG A 381 -5.17 14.66 -10.97
CA ARG A 381 -5.75 15.80 -10.24
C ARG A 381 -7.15 15.52 -9.65
N ASP A 382 -7.98 14.75 -10.35
CA ASP A 382 -9.35 14.44 -9.92
C ASP A 382 -9.40 13.55 -8.67
N ASN A 383 -8.34 12.78 -8.39
CA ASN A 383 -8.26 12.03 -7.15
C ASN A 383 -7.75 12.93 -6.02
N GLN A 384 -8.63 13.76 -5.49
CA GLN A 384 -8.26 14.68 -4.40
C GLN A 384 -8.04 13.93 -3.09
N THR A 385 -7.14 14.44 -2.26
CA THR A 385 -6.87 13.95 -0.91
C THR A 385 -6.90 15.12 0.09
N ILE A 386 -6.81 14.84 1.39
CA ILE A 386 -6.67 15.91 2.41
C ILE A 386 -5.28 16.57 2.43
N LEU A 387 -4.30 15.95 1.79
CA LEU A 387 -2.94 16.47 1.74
C LEU A 387 -2.79 17.52 0.63
N ASN A 388 -1.75 18.34 0.76
CA ASN A 388 -1.38 19.33 -0.24
C ASN A 388 0.13 19.23 -0.56
N VAL A 389 0.57 18.03 -0.92
CA VAL A 389 1.95 17.72 -1.30
C VAL A 389 1.98 17.49 -2.82
N THR A 390 1.86 18.59 -3.55
CA THR A 390 1.71 18.68 -5.00
C THR A 390 3.05 18.93 -5.71
N ASN A 391 3.09 18.83 -7.04
CA ASN A 391 4.35 18.99 -7.77
C ASN A 391 4.85 20.43 -7.85
N ASP A 392 4.01 21.45 -7.66
CA ASP A 392 4.49 22.85 -7.51
C ASP A 392 5.39 23.02 -6.28
N LYS A 393 5.18 22.19 -5.25
CA LYS A 393 6.00 22.14 -4.03
C LYS A 393 7.17 21.17 -4.17
N MET A 394 6.90 19.95 -4.65
CA MET A 394 7.91 18.90 -4.75
C MET A 394 8.92 19.16 -5.88
N ARG A 395 8.51 19.83 -6.96
CA ARG A 395 9.37 20.17 -8.11
C ARG A 395 10.09 18.96 -8.71
N MET A 396 9.42 17.81 -8.76
CA MET A 396 9.95 16.58 -9.36
C MET A 396 9.93 16.70 -10.89
N ASN A 397 11.03 16.33 -11.53
CA ASN A 397 11.21 16.48 -12.98
C ASN A 397 10.52 15.39 -13.81
N ASN A 398 10.19 14.25 -13.20
CA ASN A 398 9.59 13.08 -13.84
C ASN A 398 8.05 13.06 -13.77
N VAL A 399 7.41 14.11 -13.25
CA VAL A 399 5.96 14.18 -13.08
C VAL A 399 5.25 14.53 -14.39
N ILE A 400 4.20 13.77 -14.69
CA ILE A 400 3.24 14.03 -15.77
C ILE A 400 1.88 14.26 -15.11
N GLU A 401 1.46 15.51 -15.02
CA GLU A 401 0.14 15.83 -14.50
C GLU A 401 -0.94 15.55 -15.55
N VAL A 402 -2.03 14.96 -15.07
CA VAL A 402 -3.24 14.65 -15.85
C VAL A 402 -4.47 14.97 -15.00
N ASP A 403 -5.59 15.26 -15.65
CA ASP A 403 -6.82 15.61 -14.94
C ASP A 403 -7.46 14.37 -14.33
N SER A 404 -7.55 13.26 -15.06
CA SER A 404 -8.32 12.07 -14.66
C SER A 404 -7.60 10.74 -14.92
N TYR A 405 -8.10 9.65 -14.33
CA TYR A 405 -7.63 8.30 -14.66
C TYR A 405 -7.88 7.89 -16.12
N LEU A 406 -8.84 8.53 -16.81
CA LEU A 406 -9.06 8.34 -18.25
C LEU A 406 -7.90 8.92 -19.06
N GLU A 407 -7.44 10.13 -18.70
CA GLU A 407 -6.26 10.73 -19.32
C GLU A 407 -4.98 9.96 -18.94
N ALA A 408 -4.86 9.53 -17.68
CA ALA A 408 -3.76 8.69 -17.23
C ALA A 408 -3.63 7.42 -18.08
N ALA A 409 -4.74 6.75 -18.40
CA ALA A 409 -4.76 5.59 -19.29
C ALA A 409 -4.20 5.92 -20.69
N GLY A 410 -4.56 7.07 -21.27
CA GLY A 410 -4.01 7.53 -22.54
C GLY A 410 -2.49 7.78 -22.47
N VAL A 411 -2.01 8.37 -21.38
CA VAL A 411 -0.56 8.55 -21.13
C VAL A 411 0.14 7.20 -21.01
N VAL A 412 -0.42 6.24 -20.28
CA VAL A 412 0.16 4.89 -20.14
C VAL A 412 0.27 4.19 -21.49
N VAL A 413 -0.77 4.26 -22.33
CA VAL A 413 -0.71 3.70 -23.70
C VAL A 413 0.41 4.36 -24.50
N ALA A 414 0.53 5.70 -24.46
CA ALA A 414 1.60 6.37 -25.18
C ALA A 414 3.00 5.94 -24.70
N LEU A 415 3.20 5.80 -23.38
CA LEU A 415 4.46 5.32 -22.81
C LEU A 415 4.78 3.87 -23.23
N ARG A 416 3.79 2.97 -23.16
CA ARG A 416 3.94 1.56 -23.55
C ARG A 416 4.33 1.42 -25.02
N GLU A 417 3.71 2.19 -25.90
CA GLU A 417 3.94 2.14 -27.35
C GLU A 417 5.15 2.99 -27.80
N GLY A 418 5.86 3.64 -26.87
CA GLY A 418 7.01 4.51 -27.20
C GLY A 418 6.62 5.80 -27.95
N ILE A 419 5.38 6.26 -27.81
CA ILE A 419 4.87 7.48 -28.43
C ILE A 419 5.24 8.67 -27.53
N SER A 420 5.98 9.64 -28.09
CA SER A 420 6.30 10.88 -27.38
C SER A 420 5.03 11.67 -27.05
N LEU A 421 4.83 12.01 -25.77
CA LEU A 421 3.68 12.83 -25.34
C LEU A 421 3.63 14.20 -26.04
N ALA A 422 4.78 14.77 -26.39
CA ALA A 422 4.86 16.03 -27.13
C ALA A 422 4.26 15.93 -28.55
N SER A 423 4.25 14.73 -29.16
CA SER A 423 3.70 14.52 -30.51
C SER A 423 2.17 14.54 -30.56
N VAL A 424 1.51 14.21 -29.44
CA VAL A 424 0.06 14.21 -29.30
C VAL A 424 -0.49 15.48 -28.64
N ARG A 425 0.40 16.40 -28.22
CA ARG A 425 0.05 17.73 -27.69
C ARG A 425 0.28 18.82 -28.76
N ARG A 426 -0.25 20.03 -28.55
CA ARG A 426 -0.08 21.15 -29.48
C ARG A 426 0.40 22.42 -28.77
N PRO A 427 1.25 23.24 -29.42
CA PRO A 427 1.85 23.01 -30.74
C PRO A 427 2.97 21.94 -30.71
N ILE A 428 3.30 21.35 -31.87
CA ILE A 428 4.51 20.53 -32.02
C ILE A 428 5.67 21.49 -32.31
N ASN A 429 6.75 21.40 -31.52
CA ASN A 429 7.94 22.24 -31.71
C ASN A 429 8.77 21.77 -32.92
N CYS A 430 9.29 22.72 -33.71
CA CYS A 430 10.27 22.42 -34.76
C CYS A 430 11.56 21.83 -34.17
N ALA A 431 12.24 20.98 -34.94
CA ALA A 431 13.56 20.46 -34.59
C ALA A 431 14.55 21.61 -34.33
N ARG A 432 15.41 21.44 -33.32
CA ARG A 432 16.45 22.43 -32.93
C ARG A 432 17.82 21.75 -32.93
N GLN A 433 18.84 22.49 -33.36
CA GLN A 433 20.23 22.06 -33.22
C GLN A 433 20.68 22.30 -31.78
N VAL A 434 21.23 21.29 -31.12
CA VAL A 434 21.91 21.40 -29.82
C VAL A 434 23.41 21.43 -30.09
N PHE A 435 24.11 22.44 -29.55
CA PHE A 435 25.56 22.62 -29.69
C PHE A 435 26.29 22.16 -28.44
#